data_AF-A0A7Y4QRT5-F1
#
_entry.id   AF-A0A7Y4QRT5-F1
#
_cell.length_a   1.000
_cell.length_b   1.000
_cell.length_c   1.000
_cell.angle_alpha   90.00
_cell.angle_beta   90.00
_cell.angle_gamma   90.00
#
_symmetry.space_group_name_H-M   'P 1'
#
loop_
_entity.id
_entity.type
_entity.pdbx_description
1 polymer ?
#
loop_
_entity_poly.entity_id
_entity_poly.type
_entity_poly.pdbx_seq_one_letter_code
_entity_poly.pdbx_strand_id
1 'polypeptide(L)'
;MMTEFNKEIDAAFQSAWHAAKGGDAKWYEVMQQYGAEPLSEGLKKELLESEMKIGRGAFPIELRRVMEKIMAKYPNDSKSFAMDQKVLEYYQKIKPFTGLGDIFANASTGTAKYSQGLQKAKHNTIKCKNCGAPRLEEMQYDNCLFCGSELFERT
;
A
#
# COMPACT_ATOMS: atom_id res chain seq x y z
N MET A 1 -11.45 -16.51 -21.74
CA MET A 1 -11.79 -15.24 -22.42
C MET A 1 -11.68 -14.15 -21.37
N MET A 2 -10.98 -13.04 -21.64
CA MET A 2 -10.78 -11.98 -20.63
C MET A 2 -12.04 -11.11 -20.56
N THR A 3 -12.69 -11.05 -19.39
CA THR A 3 -13.88 -10.23 -19.15
C THR A 3 -13.52 -8.74 -19.18
N GLU A 4 -14.50 -7.86 -19.43
CA GLU A 4 -14.32 -6.42 -19.31
C GLU A 4 -13.86 -6.01 -17.91
N PHE A 5 -14.36 -6.69 -16.87
CA PHE A 5 -13.87 -6.54 -15.49
C PHE A 5 -12.35 -6.75 -15.39
N ASN A 6 -11.82 -7.86 -15.91
CA ASN A 6 -10.38 -8.16 -15.85
C ASN A 6 -9.56 -7.12 -16.62
N LYS A 7 -10.06 -6.65 -17.78
CA LYS A 7 -9.41 -5.59 -18.55
C LYS A 7 -9.30 -4.28 -17.76
N GLU A 8 -10.36 -3.87 -17.08
CA GLU A 8 -10.36 -2.64 -16.29
C GLU A 8 -9.47 -2.75 -15.04
N ILE A 9 -9.49 -3.90 -14.36
CA ILE A 9 -8.59 -4.18 -13.23
C ILE A 9 -7.13 -4.09 -13.68
N ASP A 10 -6.78 -4.74 -14.79
CA ASP A 10 -5.41 -4.72 -15.29
C ASP A 10 -5.02 -3.34 -15.82
N ALA A 11 -5.92 -2.60 -16.47
CA ALA A 11 -5.68 -1.22 -16.89
C ALA A 11 -5.40 -0.31 -15.68
N ALA A 12 -6.22 -0.37 -14.63
CA ALA A 12 -6.00 0.38 -13.39
C ALA A 12 -4.65 0.02 -12.74
N PHE A 13 -4.31 -1.27 -12.70
CA PHE A 13 -3.03 -1.76 -12.19
C PHE A 13 -1.85 -1.18 -12.98
N GLN A 14 -1.90 -1.23 -14.31
CA GLN A 14 -0.83 -0.71 -15.17
C GLN A 14 -0.69 0.81 -15.03
N SER A 15 -1.81 1.54 -15.02
CA SER A 15 -1.81 2.99 -14.81
C SER A 15 -1.17 3.38 -13.48
N ALA A 16 -1.55 2.71 -12.37
CA ALA A 16 -0.94 2.94 -11.06
C ALA A 16 0.57 2.64 -11.05
N TRP A 17 0.99 1.54 -11.70
CA TRP A 17 2.39 1.12 -11.75
C TRP A 17 3.28 2.06 -12.57
N HIS A 18 2.74 2.65 -13.63
CA HIS A 18 3.44 3.59 -14.50
C HIS A 18 3.40 5.04 -14.01
N ALA A 19 2.58 5.35 -13.02
CA ALA A 19 2.56 6.66 -12.40
C ALA A 19 3.89 7.02 -11.74
N ALA A 20 4.15 8.32 -11.59
CA ALA A 20 5.22 8.79 -10.72
C ALA A 20 5.05 8.28 -9.28
N LYS A 21 6.15 8.27 -8.53
CA LYS A 21 6.14 7.87 -7.11
C LYS A 21 5.14 8.74 -6.33
N GLY A 22 4.13 8.09 -5.74
CA GLY A 22 3.06 8.75 -4.98
C GLY A 22 1.87 9.20 -5.82
N GLY A 23 1.85 8.89 -7.13
CA GLY A 23 0.79 9.28 -8.06
C GLY A 23 1.05 10.61 -8.77
N ASP A 24 0.69 10.69 -10.05
CA ASP A 24 0.80 11.89 -10.89
C ASP A 24 -0.57 12.34 -11.42
N ALA A 25 -0.59 13.43 -12.20
CA ALA A 25 -1.82 13.97 -12.78
C ALA A 25 -2.62 12.93 -13.58
N LYS A 26 -1.94 12.08 -14.36
CA LYS A 26 -2.60 11.04 -15.16
C LYS A 26 -3.25 9.98 -14.27
N TRP A 27 -2.57 9.59 -13.19
CA TRP A 27 -3.17 8.70 -12.19
C TRP A 27 -4.41 9.32 -11.54
N TYR A 28 -4.35 10.60 -11.19
CA TYR A 28 -5.50 11.28 -10.60
C TYR A 28 -6.68 11.44 -11.58
N GLU A 29 -6.42 11.60 -12.88
CA GLU A 29 -7.47 11.53 -13.91
C GLU A 29 -8.14 10.15 -13.94
N VAL A 30 -7.37 9.06 -13.84
CA VAL A 30 -7.93 7.70 -13.73
C VAL A 30 -8.78 7.57 -12.47
N MET A 31 -8.31 8.05 -11.32
CA MET A 31 -9.10 8.01 -10.09
C MET A 31 -10.43 8.77 -10.24
N GLN A 32 -10.41 9.96 -10.86
CA GLN A 32 -11.60 10.75 -11.13
C GLN A 32 -12.58 10.03 -12.06
N GLN A 33 -12.09 9.37 -13.12
CA GLN A 33 -12.92 8.58 -14.04
C GLN A 33 -13.76 7.52 -13.30
N TYR A 34 -13.19 6.92 -12.24
CA TYR A 34 -13.85 5.91 -11.41
C TYR A 34 -14.59 6.48 -10.19
N GLY A 35 -14.51 7.80 -9.94
CA GLY A 35 -15.04 8.43 -8.73
C GLY A 35 -14.34 7.93 -7.46
N ALA A 36 -13.06 7.58 -7.55
CA ALA A 36 -12.21 7.23 -6.42
C ALA A 36 -11.53 8.50 -5.86
N GLU A 37 -11.53 8.62 -4.54
CA GLU A 37 -10.94 9.79 -3.87
C GLU A 37 -9.42 9.61 -3.70
N PRO A 38 -8.61 10.62 -4.04
CA PRO A 38 -7.18 10.61 -3.76
C PRO A 38 -6.92 10.68 -2.25
N LEU A 39 -5.71 10.34 -1.83
CA LEU A 39 -5.27 10.63 -0.47
C LEU A 39 -5.14 12.14 -0.27
N SER A 40 -5.31 12.59 0.98
CA SER A 40 -4.99 13.97 1.33
C SER A 40 -3.48 14.20 1.22
N GLU A 41 -3.07 15.44 0.90
CA GLU A 41 -1.65 15.78 0.78
C GLU A 41 -0.85 15.50 2.08
N GLY A 42 -1.49 15.68 3.25
CA GLY A 42 -0.89 15.32 4.54
C GLY A 42 -0.60 13.83 4.65
N LEU A 43 -1.58 12.98 4.33
CA LEU A 43 -1.42 11.53 4.40
C LEU A 43 -0.44 11.01 3.34
N LYS A 44 -0.41 11.60 2.13
CA LYS A 44 0.61 11.27 1.13
C LYS A 44 2.01 11.53 1.67
N LYS A 45 2.23 12.69 2.31
CA LYS A 45 3.52 13.04 2.91
C LYS A 45 3.91 12.03 4.00
N GLU A 46 2.99 11.72 4.91
CA GLU A 46 3.22 10.72 5.96
C GLU A 46 3.60 9.35 5.38
N LEU A 47 2.91 8.89 4.34
CA LEU A 47 3.19 7.60 3.71
C LEU A 47 4.54 7.59 2.98
N LEU A 48 4.95 8.69 2.34
CA LEU A 48 6.27 8.81 1.70
C LEU A 48 7.41 8.78 2.70
N GLU A 49 7.18 9.28 3.91
CA GLU A 49 8.14 9.33 5.02
C GLU A 49 8.09 8.05 5.89
N SER A 50 7.05 7.22 5.73
CA SER A 50 6.86 5.99 6.51
C SER A 50 7.93 4.91 6.25
N GLU A 51 8.00 3.93 7.14
CA GLU A 51 8.85 2.74 6.96
C GLU A 51 8.45 1.93 5.72
N MET A 52 7.16 1.97 5.34
CA MET A 52 6.62 1.31 4.15
C MET A 52 6.83 2.18 2.92
N LYS A 53 8.06 2.18 2.44
CA LYS A 53 8.46 2.98 1.27
C LYS A 53 7.92 2.36 -0.01
N ILE A 54 7.55 3.24 -0.94
CA ILE A 54 7.36 2.91 -2.36
C ILE A 54 8.55 3.46 -3.16
N GLY A 55 9.01 2.69 -4.15
CA GLY A 55 10.07 3.09 -5.07
C GLY A 55 9.54 3.79 -6.32
N ARG A 56 8.28 3.52 -6.69
CA ARG A 56 7.59 4.06 -7.88
C ARG A 56 6.06 3.90 -7.74
N GLY A 57 5.31 4.41 -8.71
CA GLY A 57 3.88 4.18 -8.82
C GLY A 57 3.03 4.91 -7.78
N ALA A 58 1.71 4.80 -7.94
CA ALA A 58 0.72 5.30 -7.00
C ALA A 58 0.67 4.49 -5.70
N PHE A 59 0.01 5.03 -4.67
CA PHE A 59 -0.13 4.31 -3.40
C PHE A 59 -1.06 3.09 -3.52
N PRO A 60 -0.75 1.96 -2.87
CA PRO A 60 -1.60 0.77 -2.92
C PRO A 60 -3.05 1.02 -2.45
N ILE A 61 -3.26 1.87 -1.44
CA ILE A 61 -4.62 2.24 -0.99
C ILE A 61 -5.42 2.99 -2.07
N GLU A 62 -4.78 3.84 -2.88
CA GLU A 62 -5.47 4.53 -3.97
C GLU A 62 -5.85 3.56 -5.09
N LEU A 63 -4.96 2.63 -5.44
CA LEU A 63 -5.28 1.56 -6.39
C LEU A 63 -6.44 0.70 -5.89
N ARG A 64 -6.45 0.34 -4.60
CA ARG A 64 -7.56 -0.40 -3.98
C ARG A 64 -8.89 0.35 -4.16
N ARG A 65 -8.93 1.65 -3.86
CA ARG A 65 -10.15 2.47 -4.04
C ARG A 65 -10.67 2.43 -5.47
N VAL A 66 -9.78 2.53 -6.46
CA VAL A 66 -10.16 2.39 -7.88
C VAL A 66 -10.72 1.00 -8.17
N MET A 67 -10.04 -0.06 -7.71
CA MET A 67 -10.51 -1.43 -7.90
C MET A 67 -11.85 -1.70 -7.22
N GLU A 68 -12.11 -1.12 -6.04
CA GLU A 68 -13.41 -1.22 -5.35
C GLU A 68 -14.54 -0.59 -6.19
N LYS A 69 -14.27 0.54 -6.87
CA LYS A 69 -15.23 1.15 -7.81
C LYS A 69 -15.47 0.28 -9.05
N ILE A 70 -14.41 -0.36 -9.57
CA ILE A 70 -14.53 -1.33 -10.67
C ILE A 70 -15.36 -2.54 -10.23
N MET A 71 -15.11 -3.09 -9.04
CA MET A 71 -15.90 -4.21 -8.49
C MET A 71 -17.38 -3.84 -8.33
N ALA A 72 -17.67 -2.62 -7.86
CA ALA A 72 -19.05 -2.13 -7.74
C ALA A 72 -19.76 -2.02 -9.10
N LYS A 73 -19.02 -1.70 -10.18
CA LYS A 73 -19.52 -1.68 -11.56
C LYS A 73 -19.80 -3.10 -12.10
N TYR A 74 -19.07 -4.12 -11.63
CA TYR A 74 -19.14 -5.50 -12.12
C TYR A 74 -19.41 -6.53 -11.00
N PRO A 75 -20.57 -6.45 -10.29
CA PRO A 75 -20.81 -7.21 -9.07
C PRO A 75 -20.86 -8.74 -9.25
N ASN A 76 -21.15 -9.23 -10.45
CA ASN A 76 -21.16 -10.67 -10.74
C ASN A 76 -19.76 -11.22 -11.01
N ASP A 77 -18.96 -10.49 -11.77
CA ASP A 77 -17.58 -10.88 -12.11
C ASP A 77 -16.62 -10.70 -10.94
N SER A 78 -16.93 -9.78 -10.02
CA SER A 78 -16.08 -9.47 -8.86
C SER A 78 -16.20 -10.45 -7.70
N LYS A 79 -17.16 -11.38 -7.69
CA LYS A 79 -17.47 -12.23 -6.51
C LYS A 79 -16.29 -13.05 -6.02
N SER A 80 -15.45 -13.53 -6.93
CA SER A 80 -14.25 -14.32 -6.62
C SER A 80 -12.97 -13.52 -6.74
N PHE A 81 -13.04 -12.19 -6.88
CA PHE A 81 -11.86 -11.36 -7.05
C PHE A 81 -11.11 -11.19 -5.73
N ALA A 82 -9.88 -11.72 -5.68
CA ALA A 82 -9.01 -11.62 -4.52
C ALA A 82 -8.32 -10.24 -4.45
N MET A 83 -9.08 -9.21 -4.04
CA MET A 83 -8.60 -7.82 -3.93
C MET A 83 -7.28 -7.71 -3.15
N ASP A 84 -7.24 -8.29 -1.94
CA ASP A 84 -6.08 -8.19 -1.06
C ASP A 84 -4.82 -8.79 -1.69
N GLN A 85 -4.97 -9.92 -2.40
CA GLN A 85 -3.87 -10.57 -3.12
C GLN A 85 -3.39 -9.72 -4.30
N LYS A 86 -4.29 -9.07 -5.05
CA LYS A 86 -3.92 -8.20 -6.18
C LYS A 86 -3.22 -6.92 -5.71
N VAL A 87 -3.67 -6.32 -4.60
CA VAL A 87 -3.02 -5.15 -3.99
C VAL A 87 -1.65 -5.53 -3.42
N LEU A 88 -1.51 -6.72 -2.82
CA LEU A 88 -0.23 -7.24 -2.37
C LEU A 88 0.74 -7.46 -3.53
N GLU A 89 0.28 -8.08 -4.63
CA GLU A 89 1.06 -8.24 -5.86
C GLU A 89 1.56 -6.89 -6.38
N TYR A 90 0.67 -5.90 -6.42
CA TYR A 90 1.03 -4.54 -6.81
C TYR A 90 2.13 -3.96 -5.90
N TYR A 91 1.94 -4.02 -4.59
CA TYR A 91 2.92 -3.51 -3.63
C TYR A 91 4.29 -4.16 -3.80
N GLN A 92 4.34 -5.48 -4.00
CA GLN A 92 5.58 -6.21 -4.23
C GLN A 92 6.35 -5.73 -5.47
N LYS A 93 5.65 -5.21 -6.50
CA LYS A 93 6.26 -4.65 -7.71
C LYS A 93 6.76 -3.22 -7.55
N ILE A 94 6.19 -2.45 -6.62
CA ILE A 94 6.53 -1.03 -6.45
C ILE A 94 7.39 -0.73 -5.23
N LYS A 95 7.56 -1.68 -4.30
CA LYS A 95 8.47 -1.50 -3.17
C LYS A 95 9.91 -1.24 -3.66
N PRO A 96 10.71 -0.41 -2.98
CA PRO A 96 12.11 -0.20 -3.32
C PRO A 96 12.85 -1.53 -3.35
N PHE A 97 13.72 -1.70 -4.34
CA PHE A 97 14.64 -2.83 -4.36
C PHE A 97 15.69 -2.62 -3.26
N THR A 98 15.52 -3.31 -2.13
CA THR A 98 16.58 -3.38 -1.12
C THR A 98 17.62 -4.38 -1.61
N GLY A 99 18.71 -3.88 -2.21
CA GLY A 99 19.88 -4.72 -2.44
C GLY A 99 20.42 -5.23 -1.11
N LEU A 100 21.08 -6.39 -1.09
CA LEU A 100 21.73 -6.93 0.12
C LEU A 100 22.61 -5.88 0.85
N GLY A 101 23.21 -4.94 0.11
CA GLY A 101 24.00 -3.83 0.67
C GLY A 101 23.24 -2.87 1.59
N ASP A 102 21.95 -2.59 1.33
CA ASP A 102 21.15 -1.66 2.16
C ASP A 102 20.76 -2.27 3.51
N ILE A 103 20.70 -3.61 3.58
CA ILE A 103 20.49 -4.36 4.83
C ILE A 103 21.69 -4.17 5.77
N PHE A 104 22.91 -4.10 5.22
CA PHE A 104 24.15 -3.92 5.98
C PHE A 104 24.56 -2.46 6.19
N ALA A 105 24.07 -1.52 5.36
CA ALA A 105 24.35 -0.09 5.51
C ALA A 105 23.71 0.50 6.80
N ASN A 106 22.50 0.06 7.14
CA ASN A 106 21.83 0.50 8.37
C ASN A 106 22.26 -0.30 9.62
N ALA A 107 22.72 -1.54 9.45
CA ALA A 107 23.24 -2.35 10.55
C ALA A 107 24.69 -1.98 10.96
N SER A 108 25.48 -1.39 10.06
CA SER A 108 26.87 -1.00 10.37
C SER A 108 27.00 0.40 10.99
N THR A 109 26.05 1.30 10.72
CA THR A 109 26.15 2.71 11.15
C THR A 109 25.57 2.98 12.56
N GLY A 110 24.76 2.06 13.11
CA GLY A 110 24.08 2.25 14.40
C GLY A 110 24.62 1.45 15.60
N THR A 111 25.49 0.45 15.38
CA THR A 111 25.67 -0.63 16.38
C THR A 111 26.81 -0.37 17.38
N ALA A 112 27.56 0.74 17.27
CA ALA A 112 28.76 0.96 18.09
C ALA A 112 28.67 2.08 19.15
N LYS A 113 27.55 2.81 19.31
CA LYS A 113 27.53 3.98 20.22
C LYS A 113 26.46 4.06 21.31
N TYR A 114 25.52 3.12 21.42
CA TYR A 114 24.43 3.22 22.41
C TYR A 114 24.16 1.92 23.19
N SER A 115 25.17 1.11 23.48
CA SER A 115 25.05 -0.12 24.27
C SER A 115 25.13 0.09 25.79
N GLN A 116 24.71 1.24 26.31
CA GLN A 116 24.44 1.41 27.75
C GLN A 116 23.20 2.29 27.95
N GLY A 117 22.06 1.69 28.32
CA GLY A 117 21.06 2.42 29.10
C GLY A 117 19.64 2.55 28.56
N LEU A 118 19.27 2.02 27.38
CA LEU A 118 17.85 1.98 26.98
C LEU A 118 17.35 0.54 26.93
N GLN A 119 16.58 0.16 27.94
CA GLN A 119 15.61 -0.92 27.80
C GLN A 119 14.74 -0.56 26.59
N LYS A 120 14.94 -1.27 25.48
CA LYS A 120 14.05 -1.23 24.33
C LYS A 120 12.65 -1.57 24.85
N ALA A 121 11.79 -0.56 24.97
CA ALA A 121 10.37 -0.79 25.01
C ALA A 121 10.06 -1.62 23.75
N LYS A 122 9.80 -2.92 23.96
CA LYS A 122 9.26 -3.79 22.94
C LYS A 122 7.82 -3.32 22.71
N HIS A 123 7.65 -2.21 22.00
CA HIS A 123 6.41 -2.00 21.27
C HIS A 123 6.36 -3.15 20.28
N ASN A 124 5.54 -4.16 20.57
CA ASN A 124 5.21 -5.18 19.61
C ASN A 124 4.49 -4.45 18.49
N THR A 125 5.21 -4.01 17.47
CA THR A 125 4.61 -3.31 16.33
C THR A 125 3.71 -4.32 15.63
N ILE A 126 2.41 -4.30 15.95
CA ILE A 126 1.43 -5.14 15.27
C ILE A 126 1.51 -4.77 13.79
N LYS A 127 1.61 -5.75 12.90
CA LYS A 127 1.70 -5.52 11.45
C LYS A 127 0.36 -5.80 10.79
N CYS A 128 0.09 -5.13 9.67
CA CYS A 128 -1.01 -5.49 8.78
C CYS A 128 -0.78 -6.92 8.26
N LYS A 129 -1.76 -7.81 8.44
CA LYS A 129 -1.68 -9.21 7.97
C LYS A 129 -1.55 -9.31 6.44
N ASN A 130 -2.07 -8.33 5.70
CA ASN A 130 -2.05 -8.36 4.23
C ASN A 130 -0.73 -7.81 3.63
N CYS A 131 -0.31 -6.60 4.01
CA CYS A 131 0.87 -5.95 3.40
C CYS A 131 2.10 -5.87 4.31
N GLY A 132 1.98 -6.22 5.59
CA GLY A 132 3.08 -6.14 6.56
C GLY A 132 3.37 -4.74 7.11
N ALA A 133 2.60 -3.71 6.74
CA ALA A 133 2.77 -2.34 7.26
C ALA A 133 2.68 -2.29 8.79
N PRO A 134 3.55 -1.52 9.47
CA PRO A 134 3.43 -1.32 10.92
C PRO A 134 2.11 -0.62 11.24
N ARG A 135 1.42 -1.08 12.29
CA ARG A 135 0.22 -0.46 12.84
C ARG A 135 0.59 0.37 14.06
N LEU A 136 -0.02 1.53 14.18
CA LEU A 136 -0.04 2.28 15.43
C LEU A 136 -1.22 1.74 16.24
N GLU A 137 -0.95 1.06 17.36
CA GLU A 137 -1.95 0.38 18.21
C GLU A 137 -3.12 1.28 18.62
N GLU A 138 -2.91 2.60 18.73
CA GLU A 138 -3.88 3.55 19.28
C GLU A 138 -4.69 4.35 18.24
N MET A 139 -4.41 4.23 16.94
CA MET A 139 -5.03 5.12 15.93
C MET A 139 -5.61 4.42 14.70
N GLN A 140 -5.51 3.09 14.62
CA GLN A 140 -5.83 2.36 13.39
C GLN A 140 -6.81 1.22 13.62
N TYR A 141 -8.09 1.60 13.67
CA TYR A 141 -9.19 0.74 14.11
C TYR A 141 -9.90 -0.04 12.99
N ASP A 142 -9.87 0.43 11.74
CA ASP A 142 -10.65 -0.21 10.66
C ASP A 142 -9.76 -0.78 9.54
N ASN A 143 -9.09 0.10 8.77
CA ASN A 143 -8.37 -0.29 7.56
C ASN A 143 -6.88 0.06 7.63
N CYS A 144 -6.07 -0.69 6.88
CA CYS A 144 -4.66 -0.41 6.69
C CYS A 144 -4.50 0.96 5.99
N LEU A 145 -3.82 1.94 6.60
CA LEU A 145 -3.55 3.25 6.03
C LEU A 145 -2.67 3.15 4.77
N PHE A 146 -1.90 2.07 4.64
CA PHE A 146 -1.02 1.83 3.51
C PHE A 146 -1.71 1.08 2.35
N CYS A 147 -2.36 -0.05 2.62
CA CYS A 147 -2.95 -0.91 1.58
C CYS A 147 -4.48 -0.96 1.56
N GLY A 148 -5.15 -0.29 2.49
CA GLY A 148 -6.61 -0.25 2.61
C GLY A 148 -7.28 -1.53 3.13
N SER A 149 -6.55 -2.62 3.39
CA SER A 149 -7.13 -3.89 3.88
C SER A 149 -7.72 -3.77 5.26
N GLU A 150 -8.85 -4.45 5.51
CA GLU A 150 -9.44 -4.54 6.84
C GLU A 150 -8.43 -5.16 7.82
N LEU A 151 -8.32 -4.54 8.99
CA LEU A 151 -7.33 -4.93 10.01
C LEU A 151 -7.87 -5.94 11.03
N PHE A 152 -9.20 -6.03 11.13
CA PHE A 152 -9.91 -6.93 12.02
C PHE A 152 -11.01 -7.65 11.24
N GLU A 153 -11.20 -8.92 11.54
CA GLU A 153 -12.34 -9.69 11.03
C GLU A 153 -13.59 -9.20 11.77
N ARG A 154 -14.62 -8.76 11.03
CA ARG A 154 -15.92 -8.47 11.61
C ARG A 154 -16.53 -9.81 12.04
N THR A 155 -16.68 -9.97 13.35
CA THR A 155 -17.28 -11.16 13.97
C THR A 155 -18.78 -11.20 13.73
#